data_AF-A0A2I1R0L2-F1
#
_entry.id   AF-A0A2I1R0L2-F1
#
_cell.length_a   1.000
_cell.length_b   1.000
_cell.length_c   1.000
_cell.angle_alpha   90.00
_cell.angle_beta   90.00
_cell.angle_gamma   90.00
#
_symmetry.space_group_name_H-M   'P 1'
#
loop_
_entity.id
_entity.type
_entity.pdbx_description
1 polymer ?
#
loop_
_entity_poly.entity_id
_entity_poly.type
_entity_poly.pdbx_seq_one_letter_code
_entity_poly.pdbx_strand_id
1 'polypeptide(L)'
;MIVAFIDRMRANGFAVESICRVLREQGCMIAARTYRASRTRTPAARTVSDAHVVDAVRTVVWRTDDDGRRKMTPEGLYGRVKMRAHLHRTTLPGVSYGAVDRAMKVLGHNGIRRSKGVRTTVR
;
A
#
# COMPACT_ATOMS: atom_id res chain seq x y z
N MET A 1 -2.80 3.44 -15.19
CA MET A 1 -3.92 3.74 -16.10
C MET A 1 -3.61 4.92 -17.02
N ILE A 2 -3.32 6.13 -16.51
CA ILE A 2 -3.06 7.32 -17.36
C ILE A 2 -1.71 7.24 -18.12
N VAL A 3 -0.61 6.86 -17.44
CA VAL A 3 0.72 6.77 -18.09
C VAL A 3 0.72 5.77 -19.24
N ALA A 4 0.15 4.58 -19.04
CA ALA A 4 0.02 3.56 -20.08
C ALA A 4 -0.83 4.02 -21.29
N PHE A 5 -1.85 4.86 -21.06
CA PHE A 5 -2.61 5.46 -22.16
C PHE A 5 -1.74 6.45 -22.96
N ILE A 6 -0.96 7.30 -22.28
CA ILE A 6 -0.02 8.21 -22.93
C ILE A 6 1.02 7.43 -23.74
N ASP A 7 1.54 6.32 -23.20
CA ASP A 7 2.49 5.46 -23.90
C ASP A 7 1.89 4.89 -25.19
N ARG A 8 0.64 4.41 -25.14
CA ARG A 8 -0.08 3.89 -26.31
C ARG A 8 -0.30 4.96 -27.38
N MET A 9 -0.75 6.15 -26.99
CA MET A 9 -0.96 7.25 -27.94
C MET A 9 0.37 7.74 -28.54
N ARG A 10 1.43 7.79 -27.73
CA ARG A 10 2.76 8.11 -28.23
C ARG A 10 3.28 7.06 -29.23
N ALA A 11 3.02 5.78 -28.98
CA ALA A 11 3.36 4.70 -29.92
C ALA A 11 2.60 4.84 -31.26
N ASN A 12 1.39 5.40 -31.24
CA ASN A 12 0.63 5.75 -32.43
C ASN A 12 1.10 7.06 -33.11
N GLY A 13 2.20 7.67 -32.65
CA GLY A 13 2.80 8.87 -33.26
C GLY A 13 2.32 10.20 -32.69
N PHE A 14 1.45 10.22 -31.68
CA PHE A 14 0.97 11.47 -31.09
C PHE A 14 2.01 12.10 -30.15
N ALA A 15 2.15 13.43 -30.23
CA ALA A 15 3.00 14.20 -29.31
C ALA A 15 2.43 14.20 -27.88
N VAL A 16 3.31 14.07 -26.88
CA VAL A 16 2.95 13.99 -25.45
C VAL A 16 2.18 15.23 -24.99
N GLU A 17 2.60 16.40 -25.44
CA GLU A 17 1.94 17.68 -25.15
C GLU A 17 0.48 17.70 -25.61
N SER A 18 0.22 17.22 -26.83
CA SER A 18 -1.14 17.14 -27.41
C SER A 18 -2.01 16.14 -26.64
N ILE A 19 -1.45 14.99 -26.27
CA ILE A 19 -2.16 13.98 -25.46
C ILE A 19 -2.53 14.56 -24.08
N CYS A 20 -1.57 15.18 -23.39
CA CYS A 20 -1.81 15.80 -22.08
C CYS A 20 -2.82 16.95 -22.14
N ARG A 21 -2.90 17.69 -23.26
CA ARG A 21 -3.92 18.73 -23.47
C ARG A 21 -5.32 18.13 -23.46
N VAL A 22 -5.56 17.10 -24.28
CA VAL A 22 -6.86 16.42 -24.35
C VAL A 22 -7.20 15.75 -23.01
N LEU A 23 -6.23 15.11 -22.35
CA LEU A 23 -6.43 14.52 -21.03
C LEU A 23 -6.92 15.56 -20.00
N ARG A 24 -6.43 16.80 -20.08
CA ARG A 24 -6.86 17.89 -19.21
C ARG A 24 -8.32 18.26 -19.43
N GLU A 25 -8.76 18.30 -20.68
CA GLU A 25 -10.17 18.54 -21.06
C GLU A 25 -11.08 17.43 -20.52
N GLN A 26 -10.57 16.20 -20.41
CA GLN A 26 -11.27 15.05 -19.81
C GLN A 26 -11.11 14.96 -18.27
N GLY A 27 -10.62 16.02 -17.61
CA GLY A 27 -10.45 16.09 -16.16
C GLY A 27 -9.20 15.41 -15.60
N CYS A 28 -8.33 14.84 -16.45
CA CYS A 28 -7.06 14.25 -16.04
C CYS A 28 -5.94 15.31 -16.05
N MET A 29 -5.68 15.92 -14.89
CA MET A 29 -4.66 16.95 -14.72
C MET A 29 -3.23 16.37 -14.71
N ILE A 30 -2.70 16.05 -15.88
CA ILE A 30 -1.30 15.60 -16.05
C ILE A 30 -0.49 16.57 -16.92
N ALA A 31 0.76 16.81 -16.53
CA ALA A 31 1.71 17.60 -17.30
C ALA A 31 2.71 16.70 -18.02
N ALA A 32 3.17 17.09 -19.22
CA ALA A 32 4.16 16.35 -19.98
C ALA A 32 5.46 16.11 -19.18
N ARG A 33 5.90 17.10 -18.39
CA ARG A 33 7.04 16.96 -17.47
C ARG A 33 6.84 15.84 -16.44
N THR A 34 5.62 15.70 -15.92
CA THR A 34 5.26 14.69 -14.92
C THR A 34 5.30 13.30 -15.55
N TYR A 35 4.75 13.15 -16.76
CA TYR A 35 4.84 11.91 -17.53
C TYR A 35 6.30 11.52 -17.79
N ARG A 36 7.13 12.44 -18.29
CA ARG A 36 8.56 12.19 -18.54
C ARG A 36 9.30 11.78 -17.27
N ALA A 37 9.08 12.51 -16.17
CA ALA A 37 9.67 12.16 -14.88
C ALA A 37 9.21 10.78 -14.40
N SER A 38 7.94 10.42 -14.60
CA SER A 38 7.42 9.11 -14.17
C SER A 38 8.06 7.92 -14.87
N ARG A 39 8.62 8.11 -16.08
CA ARG A 39 9.32 7.06 -16.81
C ARG A 39 10.69 6.70 -16.23
N THR A 40 11.36 7.65 -15.57
CA THR A 40 12.71 7.45 -15.03
C THR A 40 12.73 7.37 -13.51
N ARG A 41 11.72 7.96 -12.85
CA ARG A 41 11.66 8.02 -11.40
C ARG A 41 11.37 6.65 -10.82
N THR A 42 12.35 6.10 -10.10
CA THR A 42 12.14 4.92 -9.27
C THR A 42 11.22 5.26 -8.08
N PRO A 43 10.43 4.29 -7.60
CA PRO A 43 9.74 4.46 -6.32
C PRO A 43 10.74 4.82 -5.23
N ALA A 44 10.34 5.67 -4.29
CA ALA A 44 11.19 5.98 -3.15
C ALA A 44 11.53 4.70 -2.40
N ALA A 45 12.78 4.54 -1.95
CA ALA A 45 13.24 3.33 -1.26
C ALA A 45 12.32 2.96 -0.08
N ARG A 46 11.81 3.97 0.64
CA ARG A 46 10.84 3.79 1.73
C ARG A 46 9.50 3.22 1.27
N THR A 47 9.00 3.62 0.11
CA THR A 47 7.76 3.06 -0.47
C THR A 47 7.92 1.58 -0.76
N VAL A 48 9.08 1.19 -1.30
CA VAL A 48 9.41 -0.22 -1.55
C VAL A 48 9.51 -1.00 -0.25
N SER A 49 10.28 -0.48 0.73
CA SER A 49 10.41 -1.14 2.04
C SER A 49 9.08 -1.27 2.77
N ASP A 50 8.23 -0.24 2.75
CA ASP A 50 6.92 -0.28 3.39
C ASP A 50 5.99 -1.30 2.70
N ALA A 51 6.09 -1.47 1.37
CA ALA A 51 5.34 -2.50 0.65
C ALA A 51 5.70 -3.92 1.13
N HIS A 52 6.99 -4.19 1.35
CA HIS A 52 7.42 -5.48 1.92
C HIS A 52 6.87 -5.71 3.34
N VAL A 53 6.82 -4.66 4.17
CA VAL A 53 6.26 -4.78 5.53
C VAL A 53 4.73 -4.97 5.49
N VAL A 54 4.02 -4.29 4.59
CA VAL A 54 2.59 -4.48 4.34
C VAL A 54 2.32 -5.93 3.94
N ASP A 55 3.08 -6.46 2.99
CA ASP A 55 2.92 -7.83 2.53
C ASP A 55 3.19 -8.85 3.64
N ALA A 56 4.27 -8.66 4.40
CA ALA A 56 4.59 -9.53 5.53
C ALA A 56 3.49 -9.52 6.61
N VAL A 57 2.96 -8.33 6.98
CA VAL A 57 1.82 -8.25 7.91
C VAL A 57 0.59 -8.97 7.33
N ARG A 58 0.28 -8.76 6.05
CA ARG A 58 -0.88 -9.38 5.40
C ARG A 58 -0.79 -10.90 5.43
N THR A 59 0.38 -11.46 5.13
CA THR A 59 0.65 -12.90 5.12
C THR A 59 0.61 -13.49 6.52
N VAL A 60 1.11 -12.77 7.53
CA VAL A 60 1.00 -13.20 8.92
C VAL A 60 -0.45 -13.23 9.38
N VAL A 61 -1.24 -12.20 9.07
CA VAL A 61 -2.62 -12.03 9.60
C VAL A 61 -3.62 -12.96 8.89
N TRP A 62 -3.42 -13.26 7.60
CA TRP A 62 -4.40 -13.96 6.79
C TRP A 62 -3.78 -15.15 6.06
N ARG A 63 -4.38 -16.32 6.23
CA ARG A 63 -4.06 -17.53 5.46
C ARG A 63 -5.22 -17.86 4.52
N THR A 64 -4.90 -18.26 3.31
CA THR A 64 -5.89 -18.84 2.39
C THR A 64 -6.00 -20.33 2.69
N ASP A 65 -7.21 -20.79 2.94
CA ASP A 65 -7.52 -22.21 3.17
C ASP A 65 -7.60 -22.98 1.84
N ASP A 66 -7.69 -24.30 1.92
CA ASP A 66 -7.76 -25.18 0.73
C ASP A 66 -9.00 -24.88 -0.13
N ASP A 67 -10.08 -24.38 0.49
CA ASP A 67 -11.31 -23.92 -0.18
C ASP A 67 -11.18 -22.51 -0.82
N GLY A 68 -9.99 -21.93 -0.84
CA GLY A 68 -9.73 -20.58 -1.38
C GLY A 68 -10.24 -19.43 -0.51
N ARG A 69 -10.78 -19.72 0.68
CA ARG A 69 -11.29 -18.71 1.62
C ARG A 69 -10.18 -18.16 2.51
N ARG A 70 -10.12 -16.83 2.68
CA ARG A 70 -9.18 -16.21 3.62
C ARG A 70 -9.70 -16.32 5.04
N LYS A 71 -8.91 -16.96 5.91
CA LYS A 71 -9.15 -17.05 7.36
C LYS A 71 -8.07 -16.28 8.12
N MET A 72 -8.47 -15.64 9.20
CA MET A 72 -7.53 -14.94 10.07
C MET A 72 -6.73 -15.96 10.87
N THR A 73 -5.42 -15.77 10.94
CA THR A 73 -4.54 -16.59 11.78
C THR A 73 -4.63 -16.16 13.25
N PRO A 74 -4.14 -16.98 14.20
CA PRO A 74 -3.99 -16.56 15.59
C PRO A 74 -3.14 -15.29 15.75
N GLU A 75 -2.10 -15.14 14.92
CA GLU A 75 -1.22 -13.96 14.88
C GLU A 75 -1.97 -12.70 14.42
N GLY A 76 -3.09 -12.84 13.71
CA GLY A 76 -4.01 -11.74 13.42
C GLY A 76 -4.59 -11.07 14.67
N LEU A 77 -4.47 -11.68 15.85
CA LEU A 77 -4.84 -11.03 17.11
C LEU A 77 -3.80 -10.01 17.57
N TYR A 78 -2.60 -10.02 17.00
CA TYR A 78 -1.49 -9.19 17.46
C TYR A 78 -1.68 -7.72 17.12
N GLY A 79 -1.65 -6.89 18.17
CA GLY A 79 -1.44 -5.45 18.00
C GLY A 79 -0.01 -5.12 17.56
N ARG A 80 0.24 -3.85 17.26
CA ARG A 80 1.50 -3.31 16.70
C ARG A 80 2.78 -3.82 17.37
N VAL A 81 2.83 -3.81 18.70
CA VAL A 81 4.02 -4.24 19.45
C VAL A 81 4.31 -5.73 19.25
N LYS A 82 3.27 -6.58 19.38
CA LYS A 82 3.42 -8.02 19.18
C LYS A 82 3.69 -8.36 17.71
N MET A 83 3.04 -7.66 16.78
CA MET A 83 3.26 -7.81 15.35
C MET A 83 4.71 -7.50 14.97
N ARG A 84 5.27 -6.39 15.47
CA ARG A 84 6.68 -6.06 15.26
C ARG A 84 7.61 -7.15 15.81
N ALA A 85 7.38 -7.61 17.04
CA ALA A 85 8.22 -8.64 17.65
C ALA A 85 8.14 -9.97 16.88
N HIS A 86 6.95 -10.32 16.38
CA HIS A 86 6.76 -11.50 15.54
C HIS A 86 7.54 -11.36 14.23
N LEU A 87 7.28 -10.30 13.46
CA LEU A 87 7.97 -10.04 12.18
C LEU A 87 9.49 -10.00 12.33
N HIS A 88 10.01 -9.36 13.39
CA HIS A 88 11.43 -9.31 13.67
C HIS A 88 12.06 -10.71 13.84
N ARG A 89 11.31 -11.67 14.38
CA ARG A 89 11.80 -13.03 14.65
C ARG A 89 11.63 -13.98 13.47
N THR A 90 10.63 -13.75 12.62
CA THR A 90 10.22 -14.73 11.61
C THR A 90 10.58 -14.33 10.20
N THR A 91 10.27 -13.09 9.80
CA THR A 91 10.15 -12.74 8.37
C THR A 91 10.97 -11.53 7.98
N LEU A 92 11.07 -10.53 8.86
CA LEU A 92 11.74 -9.25 8.62
C LEU A 92 12.55 -8.82 9.86
N PRO A 93 13.75 -9.40 10.07
CA PRO A 93 14.66 -8.95 11.12
C PRO A 93 14.96 -7.46 11.01
N GLY A 94 15.03 -6.76 12.15
CA GLY A 94 15.29 -5.32 12.19
C GLY A 94 14.12 -4.41 11.78
N VAL A 95 12.91 -4.94 11.55
CA VAL A 95 11.75 -4.11 11.19
C VAL A 95 11.46 -3.03 12.24
N SER A 96 11.34 -1.77 11.77
CA SER A 96 11.06 -0.63 12.64
C SER A 96 9.60 -0.60 13.09
N TYR A 97 9.35 -0.06 14.28
CA TYR A 97 7.99 0.13 14.79
C TYR A 97 7.13 0.98 13.84
N GLY A 98 7.69 2.07 13.31
CA GLY A 98 6.97 2.96 12.40
C GLY A 98 6.58 2.30 11.09
N ALA A 99 7.37 1.35 10.56
CA ALA A 99 7.00 0.61 9.36
C ALA A 99 5.81 -0.34 9.63
N VAL A 100 5.81 -1.04 10.77
CA VAL A 100 4.70 -1.89 11.19
C VAL A 100 3.43 -1.08 11.44
N ASP A 101 3.54 0.07 12.10
CA ASP A 101 2.39 0.97 12.34
C ASP A 101 1.74 1.41 11.03
N ARG A 102 2.55 1.90 10.07
CA ARG A 102 2.04 2.29 8.74
C ARG A 102 1.43 1.11 8.01
N ALA A 103 2.07 -0.05 8.03
CA ALA A 103 1.57 -1.25 7.37
C ALA A 103 0.20 -1.69 7.93
N MET A 104 0.09 -1.77 9.26
CA MET A 104 -1.17 -2.11 9.94
C MET A 104 -2.26 -1.06 9.66
N LYS A 105 -1.91 0.23 9.62
CA LYS A 105 -2.84 1.32 9.27
C LYS A 105 -3.35 1.20 7.83
N VAL A 106 -2.45 0.96 6.86
CA VAL A 106 -2.80 0.75 5.44
C VAL A 106 -3.74 -0.45 5.27
N LEU A 107 -3.52 -1.51 6.05
CA LEU A 107 -4.36 -2.72 6.03
C LEU A 107 -5.66 -2.59 6.84
N GLY A 108 -5.89 -1.47 7.53
CA GLY A 108 -7.03 -1.31 8.44
C GLY A 108 -7.01 -2.29 9.64
N HIS A 109 -5.85 -2.86 9.94
CA HIS A 109 -5.70 -3.90 10.96
C HIS A 109 -5.18 -3.32 12.28
N ASN A 110 -5.82 -3.63 13.40
CA ASN A 110 -5.45 -3.09 14.70
C ASN A 110 -4.97 -4.14 15.73
N GLY A 111 -5.18 -5.43 15.43
CA GLY A 111 -5.14 -6.50 16.42
C GLY A 111 -6.30 -6.42 17.42
N ILE A 112 -6.42 -7.41 18.30
CA ILE A 112 -7.41 -7.41 19.37
C ILE A 112 -6.81 -6.79 20.63
N ARG A 113 -7.56 -5.88 21.26
CA ARG A 113 -7.25 -5.35 22.59
C ARG A 113 -8.27 -5.89 23.58
N ARG A 114 -7.82 -6.28 24.79
CA ARG A 114 -8.71 -6.69 25.90
C ARG A 114 -9.41 -5.51 26.60
N SER A 115 -9.19 -4.28 26.14
CA SER A 115 -9.84 -3.08 26.69
C SER A 115 -11.24 -2.91 26.09
N LYS A 116 -12.24 -2.59 26.91
CA LYS A 116 -13.53 -2.07 26.41
C LYS A 116 -13.28 -0.85 25.52
N GLY A 117 -14.01 -0.74 24.42
CA GLY A 117 -14.00 0.46 23.58
C GLY A 117 -14.45 1.67 24.42
N VAL A 118 -13.75 2.79 24.30
CA VAL A 118 -14.14 4.04 24.98
C VAL A 118 -15.46 4.51 24.36
N ARG A 119 -16.57 4.37 25.08
CA ARG A 119 -17.84 5.05 24.76
C ARG A 119 -17.83 6.38 25.48
N THR A 120 -17.46 7.44 24.78
CA THR A 120 -17.82 8.79 25.18
C THR A 120 -19.28 9.02 24.80
N THR A 121 -20.09 9.43 25.77
CA THR A 121 -21.47 9.86 25.52
C THR A 121 -21.42 11.07 24.60
N VAL A 122 -21.98 10.95 23.40
CA VAL A 122 -22.24 12.10 22.52
C VAL A 122 -23.46 12.82 23.09
N ARG A 123 -23.33 14.11 23.41
CA ARG A 123 -24.45 14.96 23.86
C ARG A 123 -24.95 15.81 22.70
#